data_AF-A0AAD9QF07-F1
#
_entry.id   AF-A0AAD9QF07-F1
#
_cell.length_a   1.000
_cell.length_b   1.000
_cell.length_c   1.000
_cell.angle_alpha   90.00
_cell.angle_beta   90.00
_cell.angle_gamma   90.00
#
_symmetry.space_group_name_H-M   'P 1'
#
loop_
_entity.id
_entity.type
_entity.pdbx_description
1 polymer ?
#
loop_
_entity_poly.entity_id
_entity_poly.type
_entity_poly.pdbx_seq_one_letter_code
_entity_poly.pdbx_strand_id
1 'polypeptide(L)'
;MKTFGWRAVSVALIIVFSNALVKAFTPDNEESGRELSPDARSAYFSQNDFSYLSINPIGTSLVVQSIQCALTCLQHLSCFSFNLAAFPDDNSKLLCEHLPSDKYNNSEKFVASNTYHHFSIWVSQNK
;
A
#
# COMPACT_ATOMS: atom_id res chain seq x y z
N MET A 1 -20.00 -48.37 36.69
CA MET A 1 -20.78 -47.27 36.10
C MET A 1 -19.81 -46.45 35.25
N LYS A 2 -19.84 -46.56 33.91
CA LYS A 2 -20.51 -45.63 32.96
C LYS A 2 -19.97 -44.18 33.14
N THR A 3 -19.34 -43.49 32.19
CA THR A 3 -19.27 -43.62 30.72
C THR A 3 -18.08 -42.84 30.15
N PHE A 4 -17.53 -43.41 29.08
CA PHE A 4 -16.72 -42.84 28.01
C PHE A 4 -17.35 -41.58 27.38
N GLY A 5 -16.50 -40.65 26.91
CA GLY A 5 -16.79 -39.84 25.73
C GLY A 5 -16.98 -38.34 25.96
N TRP A 6 -15.89 -37.58 25.93
CA TRP A 6 -15.94 -36.36 25.11
C TRP A 6 -15.51 -36.73 23.70
N ARG A 7 -16.54 -37.02 22.91
CA ARG A 7 -16.41 -37.29 21.49
C ARG A 7 -15.78 -36.09 20.82
N ALA A 8 -14.81 -36.38 19.96
CA ALA A 8 -14.49 -35.65 18.74
C ALA A 8 -15.28 -34.34 18.61
N VAL A 9 -14.71 -33.23 19.09
CA VAL A 9 -14.94 -31.95 18.42
C VAL A 9 -14.55 -32.24 16.98
N SER A 10 -15.55 -32.39 16.11
CA SER A 10 -15.42 -33.07 14.83
C SER A 10 -14.09 -32.71 14.18
N VAL A 11 -13.20 -33.69 14.00
CA VAL A 11 -11.93 -33.48 13.27
C VAL A 11 -12.22 -32.88 11.89
N ALA A 12 -13.42 -33.15 11.35
CA ALA A 12 -13.97 -32.50 10.17
C ALA A 12 -14.06 -30.97 10.25
N LEU A 13 -14.38 -30.36 11.41
CA LEU A 13 -14.43 -28.90 11.56
C LEU A 13 -13.03 -28.29 11.43
N ILE A 14 -12.03 -28.87 12.08
CA ILE A 14 -10.63 -28.42 11.94
C ILE A 14 -10.13 -28.65 10.51
N ILE A 15 -10.43 -29.80 9.90
CA ILE A 15 -10.05 -30.07 8.49
C ILE A 15 -10.76 -29.10 7.54
N VAL A 16 -12.05 -28.81 7.74
CA VAL A 16 -12.80 -27.86 6.90
C VAL A 16 -12.28 -26.44 7.08
N PHE A 17 -11.98 -26.00 8.31
CA PHE A 17 -11.36 -24.69 8.56
C PHE A 17 -9.96 -24.62 7.96
N SER A 18 -9.12 -25.64 8.14
CA SER A 18 -7.80 -25.72 7.52
C SER A 18 -7.91 -25.72 6.01
N ASN A 19 -8.82 -26.48 5.40
CA ASN A 19 -9.00 -26.52 3.95
C ASN A 19 -9.57 -25.21 3.42
N ALA A 20 -10.50 -24.56 4.12
CA ALA A 20 -11.06 -23.26 3.75
C ALA A 20 -10.00 -22.14 3.89
N LEU A 21 -9.20 -22.17 4.96
CA LEU A 21 -8.08 -21.25 5.15
C LEU A 21 -6.99 -21.50 4.10
N VAL A 22 -6.60 -22.75 3.88
CA VAL A 22 -5.66 -23.13 2.80
C VAL A 22 -6.20 -22.66 1.47
N LYS A 23 -7.50 -22.83 1.16
CA LYS A 23 -8.09 -22.33 -0.09
C LYS A 23 -8.16 -20.80 -0.17
N ALA A 24 -8.32 -20.11 0.96
CA ALA A 24 -8.26 -18.64 1.02
C ALA A 24 -6.82 -18.08 0.91
N PHE A 25 -5.80 -18.89 1.20
CA PHE A 25 -4.38 -18.51 1.15
C PHE A 25 -3.59 -19.16 0.02
N THR A 26 -4.11 -20.19 -0.64
CA THR A 26 -3.58 -20.69 -1.90
C THR A 26 -4.07 -19.74 -2.99
N PRO A 27 -3.18 -19.04 -3.70
CA PRO A 27 -3.58 -18.47 -4.98
C PRO A 27 -4.07 -19.64 -5.83
N ASP A 28 -5.31 -19.57 -6.31
CA ASP A 28 -5.76 -20.45 -7.38
C ASP A 28 -4.71 -20.33 -8.48
N ASN A 29 -3.95 -21.40 -8.71
CA ASN A 29 -3.06 -21.53 -9.84
C ASN A 29 -3.89 -21.76 -11.10
N GLU A 30 -4.79 -20.82 -11.36
CA GLU A 30 -5.26 -20.53 -12.68
C GLU A 30 -4.15 -19.68 -13.31
N GLU A 31 -3.47 -20.27 -14.29
CA GLU A 31 -2.66 -19.56 -15.28
C GLU A 31 -3.61 -18.68 -16.12
N SER A 32 -4.29 -17.75 -15.46
CA SER A 32 -4.84 -16.58 -16.10
C SER A 32 -3.64 -15.68 -16.26
N GLY A 33 -2.99 -15.78 -17.42
CA GLY A 33 -2.21 -14.68 -17.94
C GLY A 33 -3.14 -13.48 -17.96
N ARG A 34 -3.19 -12.74 -16.86
CA ARG A 34 -3.81 -11.42 -16.83
C ARG A 34 -2.95 -10.62 -17.79
N GLU A 35 -3.43 -10.51 -19.01
CA GLU A 35 -2.92 -9.59 -20.00
C GLU A 35 -2.94 -8.23 -19.30
N LEU A 36 -1.76 -7.81 -18.86
CA LEU A 36 -1.59 -6.55 -18.19
C LEU A 36 -2.02 -5.54 -19.25
N SER A 37 -3.12 -4.83 -19.00
CA SER A 37 -3.60 -3.79 -19.91
C SER A 37 -2.39 -2.97 -20.35
N PRO A 38 -2.23 -2.66 -21.66
CA PRO A 38 -1.10 -1.85 -22.13
C PRO A 38 -0.94 -0.52 -21.37
N ASP A 39 -2.00 -0.05 -20.72
CA ASP A 39 -2.05 1.19 -19.92
C ASP A 39 -1.83 0.97 -18.41
N ALA A 40 -1.59 -0.26 -17.97
CA ALA A 40 -1.38 -0.57 -16.56
C ALA A 40 -0.01 -0.06 -16.08
N ARG A 41 -0.03 0.89 -15.16
CA ARG A 41 1.18 1.44 -14.54
C ARG A 41 1.49 0.71 -13.23
N SER A 42 2.73 0.28 -13.07
CA SER A 42 3.27 -0.24 -11.83
C SER A 42 4.48 0.58 -11.37
N ALA A 43 4.58 0.81 -10.07
CA ALA A 43 5.76 1.42 -9.47
C ALA A 43 5.93 0.90 -8.04
N TYR A 44 7.17 0.86 -7.58
CA TYR A 44 7.50 0.65 -6.18
C TYR A 44 7.73 2.01 -5.54
N PHE A 45 7.20 2.24 -4.34
CA PHE A 45 7.42 3.48 -3.59
C PHE A 45 8.30 3.19 -2.38
N SER A 46 9.32 4.04 -2.18
CA SER A 46 10.16 4.02 -0.98
C SER A 46 9.67 5.08 -0.01
N GLN A 47 9.36 4.66 1.21
CA GLN A 47 8.96 5.55 2.30
C GLN A 47 10.19 6.20 2.96
N ASN A 48 10.08 7.48 3.22
CA ASN A 48 10.99 8.28 4.03
C ASN A 48 10.21 8.86 5.21
N ASP A 49 10.50 8.34 6.39
CA ASP A 49 9.80 8.76 7.59
C ASP A 49 10.11 10.19 7.98
N PHE A 50 9.10 10.89 8.52
CA PHE A 50 9.25 12.23 9.07
C PHE A 50 10.00 13.17 8.12
N SER A 51 9.59 13.14 6.86
CA SER A 51 10.23 13.83 5.73
C SER A 51 9.16 14.42 4.82
N TYR A 52 9.47 15.53 4.17
CA TYR A 52 8.53 16.26 3.33
C TYR A 52 9.25 16.84 2.10
N LEU A 53 8.62 16.74 0.94
CA LEU A 53 9.09 17.41 -0.26
C LEU A 53 8.29 18.70 -0.47
N SER A 54 8.95 19.85 -0.28
CA SER A 54 8.32 21.18 -0.33
C SER A 54 8.17 21.70 -1.77
N ILE A 55 7.27 21.08 -2.53
CA ILE A 55 6.86 21.52 -3.86
C ILE A 55 5.34 21.57 -3.95
N ASN A 56 4.81 22.35 -4.89
CA ASN A 56 3.36 22.48 -5.06
C ASN A 56 2.73 21.13 -5.46
N PRO A 57 1.77 20.62 -4.67
CA PRO A 57 1.02 19.42 -5.05
C PRO A 57 0.20 19.66 -6.31
N ILE A 58 0.11 18.64 -7.17
CA ILE A 58 -0.82 18.64 -8.32
C ILE A 58 -2.25 18.30 -7.90
N GLY A 59 -2.42 17.75 -6.70
CA GLY A 59 -3.71 17.46 -6.11
C GLY A 59 -3.56 16.80 -4.76
N THR A 60 -4.67 16.71 -4.02
CA THR A 60 -4.71 16.11 -2.69
C THR A 60 -5.84 15.09 -2.59
N SER A 61 -5.69 14.10 -1.72
CA SER A 61 -6.74 13.14 -1.37
C SER A 61 -6.75 12.86 0.13
N LEU A 62 -7.89 12.38 0.64
CA LEU A 62 -8.03 11.87 2.00
C LEU A 62 -8.11 10.35 1.96
N VAL A 63 -7.17 9.67 2.59
CA VAL A 63 -7.00 8.22 2.49
C VAL A 63 -6.95 7.57 3.87
N VAL A 64 -7.24 6.28 3.96
CA VAL A 64 -7.07 5.51 5.22
C VAL A 64 -5.66 4.94 5.32
N GLN A 65 -5.04 4.59 4.18
CA GLN A 65 -3.75 3.92 4.12
C GLN A 65 -2.92 4.47 2.98
N SER A 66 -1.58 4.41 3.11
CA SER A 66 -0.63 4.87 2.10
C SER A 66 -0.83 4.21 0.73
N ILE A 67 -1.27 2.95 0.69
CA ILE A 67 -1.54 2.24 -0.57
C ILE A 67 -2.61 2.93 -1.42
N GLN A 68 -3.60 3.57 -0.81
CA GLN A 68 -4.64 4.30 -1.55
C GLN A 68 -4.04 5.55 -2.21
N CYS A 69 -3.17 6.28 -1.50
CA CYS A 69 -2.45 7.43 -2.04
C CYS A 69 -1.51 7.01 -3.19
N ALA A 70 -0.81 5.87 -3.05
CA ALA A 70 0.02 5.31 -4.11
C ALA A 70 -0.80 4.91 -5.36
N LEU A 71 -1.95 4.26 -5.18
CA LEU A 71 -2.83 3.88 -6.28
C LEU A 71 -3.39 5.11 -7.00
N THR A 72 -3.83 6.13 -6.27
CA THR A 72 -4.27 7.39 -6.88
C THR A 72 -3.11 8.05 -7.63
N CYS A 73 -1.89 8.08 -7.07
CA CYS A 73 -0.73 8.58 -7.79
C CYS A 73 -0.49 7.83 -9.12
N LEU A 74 -0.59 6.49 -9.13
CA LEU A 74 -0.41 5.69 -10.34
C LEU A 74 -1.44 5.98 -11.45
N GLN A 75 -2.64 6.44 -11.09
CA GLN A 75 -3.68 6.84 -12.06
C GLN A 75 -3.34 8.13 -12.82
N HIS A 76 -2.40 8.94 -12.32
CA HIS A 76 -2.01 10.21 -12.93
C HIS A 76 -0.57 10.14 -13.45
N LEU A 77 -0.38 10.29 -14.77
CA LEU A 77 0.96 10.27 -15.39
C LEU A 77 1.89 11.35 -14.82
N SER A 78 1.34 12.48 -14.38
CA SER A 78 2.07 13.57 -13.77
C SER A 78 2.47 13.31 -12.32
N CYS A 79 2.04 12.23 -11.67
CA CYS A 79 2.42 11.93 -10.30
C CYS A 79 3.67 11.03 -10.24
N PHE A 80 4.68 11.47 -9.49
CA PHE A 80 5.97 10.80 -9.32
C PHE A 80 6.33 10.50 -7.86
N SER A 81 5.72 11.22 -6.92
CA SER A 81 5.89 10.99 -5.48
C SER A 81 4.66 11.55 -4.73
N PHE A 82 4.60 11.32 -3.42
CA PHE A 82 3.57 11.91 -2.58
C PHE A 82 4.06 12.19 -1.16
N ASN A 83 3.51 13.22 -0.52
CA ASN A 83 3.61 13.40 0.94
C ASN A 83 2.33 12.81 1.56
N LEU A 84 2.46 12.09 2.67
CA LEU A 84 1.35 11.54 3.42
C LEU A 84 1.43 12.03 4.86
N ALA A 85 0.35 12.58 5.39
CA ALA A 85 0.28 12.97 6.79
C ALA A 85 0.63 11.77 7.69
N ALA A 86 1.44 12.01 8.72
CA ALA A 86 1.85 10.99 9.69
C ALA A 86 0.71 10.59 10.64
N PHE A 87 -0.27 11.49 10.80
CA PHE A 87 -1.38 11.32 11.73
C PHE A 87 -2.70 11.61 11.02
N PRO A 88 -3.76 10.86 11.36
CA PRO A 88 -5.08 11.07 10.77
C PRO A 88 -5.74 12.34 11.32
N ASP A 89 -6.66 12.89 10.53
CA ASP A 89 -7.59 13.94 10.92
C ASP A 89 -8.71 13.41 11.85
N ASP A 90 -9.62 14.30 12.22
CA ASP A 90 -10.78 13.97 13.08
C ASP A 90 -11.70 12.90 12.46
N ASN A 91 -11.63 12.68 11.14
CA ASN A 91 -12.40 11.66 10.42
C ASN A 91 -11.61 10.36 10.23
N SER A 92 -10.48 10.19 10.93
CA SER A 92 -9.59 9.03 10.80
C SER A 92 -9.01 8.87 9.38
N LYS A 93 -8.77 9.98 8.67
CA LYS A 93 -8.17 10.03 7.32
C LYS A 93 -6.84 10.76 7.32
N LEU A 94 -5.90 10.27 6.53
CA LEU A 94 -4.60 10.89 6.29
C LEU A 94 -4.70 11.79 5.05
N LEU A 95 -4.19 13.01 5.16
CA LEU A 95 -4.01 13.88 4.00
C LEU A 95 -2.86 13.35 3.14
N CYS A 96 -3.14 13.13 1.87
CA CYS A 96 -2.19 12.74 0.84
C CYS A 96 -2.03 13.89 -0.16
N GLU A 97 -0.80 14.31 -0.41
CA GLU A 97 -0.44 15.31 -1.41
C GLU A 97 0.29 14.62 -2.55
N HIS A 98 -0.30 14.60 -3.74
CA HIS A 98 0.31 14.03 -4.94
C HIS A 98 1.25 15.06 -5.58
N LEU A 99 2.45 14.64 -5.93
CA LEU A 99 3.52 15.56 -6.32
C LEU A 99 3.98 15.33 -7.76
N PRO A 100 4.30 16.43 -8.49
CA PRO A 100 4.72 16.36 -9.90
C PRO A 100 6.18 15.93 -10.11
N SER A 101 6.93 15.71 -9.03
CA SER A 101 8.34 15.33 -9.08
C SER A 101 8.69 14.52 -7.84
N ASP A 102 9.95 14.17 -7.65
CA ASP A 102 10.45 13.37 -6.52
C ASP A 102 11.65 14.04 -5.84
N LYS A 103 12.13 13.42 -4.74
CA LYS A 103 13.25 13.92 -3.95
C LYS A 103 14.60 13.91 -4.68
N TYR A 104 14.75 13.12 -5.75
CA TYR A 104 16.01 13.03 -6.49
C TYR A 104 16.19 14.27 -7.38
N ASN A 105 15.09 14.77 -7.95
CA ASN A 105 15.10 15.94 -8.82
C ASN A 105 14.88 17.28 -8.06
N ASN A 106 14.41 17.24 -6.81
CA ASN A 106 14.19 18.42 -5.96
C ASN A 106 14.83 18.22 -4.57
N SER A 107 16.05 17.69 -4.53
CA SER A 107 16.73 17.31 -3.29
C SER A 107 16.92 18.48 -2.32
N GLU A 108 17.06 19.71 -2.82
CA GLU A 108 17.21 20.93 -2.04
C GLU A 108 15.92 21.36 -1.32
N LYS A 109 14.78 20.80 -1.72
CA LYS A 109 13.46 21.05 -1.12
C LYS A 109 12.98 19.87 -0.28
N PHE A 110 13.78 18.81 -0.20
CA PHE A 110 13.50 17.65 0.64
C PHE A 110 13.98 17.92 2.06
N VAL A 111 13.04 18.08 2.98
CA VAL A 111 13.28 18.56 4.35
C VAL A 111 12.72 17.60 5.39
N ALA A 112 13.21 17.69 6.62
CA ALA A 112 12.62 16.98 7.76
C ALA A 112 11.22 17.52 8.08
N SER A 113 10.34 16.65 8.55
CA SER A 113 8.96 16.99 8.92
C SER A 113 8.49 16.14 10.09
N ASN A 114 7.81 16.73 11.07
CA ASN A 114 7.21 15.99 12.17
C ASN A 114 5.77 15.53 11.89
N THR A 115 5.17 15.96 10.77
CA THR A 115 3.76 15.72 10.45
C THR A 115 3.53 14.94 9.16
N TYR A 116 4.58 14.61 8.40
CA TYR A 116 4.46 13.90 7.13
C TYR A 116 5.53 12.82 6.95
N HIS A 117 5.18 11.77 6.21
CA HIS A 117 6.11 10.84 5.56
C HIS A 117 6.11 11.12 4.07
N HIS A 118 7.27 11.02 3.43
CA HIS A 118 7.39 11.20 1.98
C HIS A 118 7.59 9.86 1.29
N PHE A 119 6.98 9.67 0.12
CA PHE A 119 7.09 8.46 -0.68
C PHE A 119 7.51 8.81 -2.09
N SER A 120 8.69 8.37 -2.52
CA SER A 120 9.19 8.53 -3.90
C SER A 120 9.15 7.21 -4.65
N ILE A 121 8.92 7.24 -5.97
CA ILE A 121 9.12 6.06 -6.81
C ILE A 121 10.56 5.57 -6.66
N TRP A 122 10.71 4.26 -6.46
CA TRP A 122 12.01 3.61 -6.43
C TRP A 122 12.58 3.55 -7.84
N VAL A 123 13.75 4.16 -8.01
CA VAL A 123 14.50 4.14 -9.26
C VAL A 123 15.69 3.21 -9.07
N SER A 124 15.82 2.15 -9.87
CA SER A 124 17.05 1.35 -9.90
C SER A 124 18.17 2.24 -10.41
N GLN A 125 19.15 2.55 -9.57
CA GLN A 125 20.36 3.23 -10.04
C GLN A 125 21.17 2.24 -10.86
N ASN A 126 21.17 2.40 -12.19
CA ASN A 126 22.14 1.73 -13.05
C ASN A 126 23.49 2.40 -12.77
N LYS A 127 24.30 1.76 -11.92
CA LYS A 127 25.69 2.15 -11.65
C LYS A 127 26.61 1.52 -12.68
#